data_AF-A0A0R0L017-F1
#
_entry.id   AF-A0A0R0L017-F1
#
_cell.length_a   1.000
_cell.length_b   1.000
_cell.length_c   1.000
_cell.angle_alpha   90.00
_cell.angle_beta   90.00
_cell.angle_gamma   90.00
#
_symmetry.space_group_name_H-M   'P 1'
#
loop_
_entity.id
_entity.type
_entity.pdbx_description
1 polymer ?
#
loop_
_entity_poly.entity_id
_entity_poly.type
_entity_poly.pdbx_seq_one_letter_code
_entity_poly.pdbx_strand_id
1 'polypeptide(L)'
;MHGVVFALSTPKPDAATDVSQLQQWVQANKACRHTLLSVLSTNLFDVYCSYKESKEICDSLILKYTVENVVKQRFIIAKLLSLDHERRKRHQDANQ
;
A
#
# COMPACT_ATOMS: atom_id res chain seq x y z
N MET A 1 18.19 20.36 -4.37
CA MET A 1 17.88 19.00 -4.85
C MET A 1 16.52 18.60 -4.31
N HIS A 2 15.56 18.28 -5.17
CA HIS A 2 14.26 17.75 -4.72
C HIS A 2 14.43 16.26 -4.37
N GLY A 3 14.14 15.88 -3.12
CA GLY A 3 14.23 14.49 -2.67
C GLY A 3 13.11 13.61 -3.24
N VAL A 4 13.18 12.30 -2.97
CA VAL A 4 12.23 11.29 -3.49
C VAL A 4 10.77 11.60 -3.10
N VAL A 5 10.55 12.20 -1.92
CA VAL A 5 9.23 12.67 -1.44
C VAL A 5 8.55 13.61 -2.44
N PHE A 6 9.32 14.40 -3.19
CA PHE A 6 8.79 15.29 -4.22
C PHE A 6 7.96 14.53 -5.27
N ALA A 7 8.42 13.37 -5.73
CA ALA A 7 7.71 12.59 -6.74
C ALA A 7 6.39 11.98 -6.24
N LEU A 8 6.26 11.75 -4.93
CA LEU A 8 5.04 11.18 -4.33
C LEU A 8 4.02 12.26 -3.94
N SER A 9 4.51 13.40 -3.43
CA SER A 9 3.65 14.46 -2.91
C SER A 9 3.27 15.49 -3.97
N THR A 10 4.14 15.78 -4.95
CA THR A 10 3.86 16.83 -5.94
C THR A 10 3.18 16.28 -7.18
N PRO A 11 2.08 16.89 -7.64
CA PRO A 11 1.51 16.55 -8.93
C PRO A 11 2.54 16.84 -10.02
N LYS A 12 2.50 16.05 -11.09
CA LYS A 12 3.34 16.28 -12.27
C LYS A 12 3.14 17.72 -12.75
N PRO A 13 4.21 18.54 -12.82
CA PRO A 13 4.08 19.92 -13.30
C PRO A 13 3.66 19.90 -14.77
N ASP A 14 2.80 20.84 -15.15
CA ASP A 14 2.45 21.04 -16.55
C ASP A 14 3.69 21.48 -17.33
N ALA A 15 3.94 20.85 -18.48
CA ALA A 15 5.12 21.09 -19.30
C ALA A 15 5.24 22.55 -19.75
N ALA A 16 4.12 23.28 -19.76
CA ALA A 16 4.06 24.69 -20.14
C ALA A 16 4.68 25.65 -19.10
N THR A 17 4.86 25.24 -17.83
CA THR A 17 5.18 26.20 -16.75
C THR A 17 6.67 26.34 -16.50
N ASP A 18 7.41 25.23 -16.39
CA ASP A 18 8.86 25.25 -16.11
C ASP A 18 9.52 23.93 -16.54
N VAL A 19 10.28 23.97 -17.63
CA VAL A 19 11.01 22.81 -18.18
C VAL A 19 12.01 22.24 -17.17
N SER A 20 12.64 23.09 -16.34
CA SER A 20 13.60 22.65 -15.33
C SER A 20 12.92 21.87 -14.22
N GLN A 21 11.76 22.35 -13.74
CA GLN A 21 10.97 21.62 -12.76
C GLN A 21 10.45 20.29 -13.31
N LEU A 22 10.00 20.26 -14.56
CA LEU A 22 9.57 19.01 -15.20
C LEU A 22 10.72 17.99 -15.26
N GLN A 23 11.92 18.41 -15.67
CA GLN A 23 13.08 17.52 -15.71
C GLN A 23 13.45 16.99 -14.31
N GLN A 24 13.40 17.84 -13.29
CA GLN A 24 13.64 17.44 -11.90
C GLN A 24 12.59 16.45 -11.41
N TRP A 25 11.30 16.68 -11.73
CA TRP A 25 10.22 15.77 -11.40
C TRP A 25 10.39 14.41 -12.09
N VAL A 26 10.73 14.39 -13.39
CA VAL A 26 10.95 13.16 -14.15
C VAL A 26 12.10 12.34 -13.55
N GLN A 27 13.19 12.99 -13.15
CA GLN A 27 14.30 12.30 -12.47
C GLN A 27 13.89 11.75 -11.12
N ALA A 28 13.22 12.56 -10.29
CA ALA A 28 12.73 12.13 -8.99
C ALA A 28 11.76 10.94 -9.11
N ASN A 29 10.83 10.99 -10.07
CA ASN A 29 9.89 9.91 -10.35
C ASN A 29 10.61 8.64 -10.83
N LYS A 30 11.63 8.76 -11.69
CA LYS A 30 12.42 7.62 -12.15
C LYS A 30 13.16 6.94 -10.99
N ALA A 31 13.83 7.73 -10.14
CA ALA A 31 14.54 7.22 -8.97
C ALA A 31 13.57 6.54 -7.98
N CYS A 32 12.45 7.21 -7.66
CA CYS A 32 11.42 6.66 -6.77
C CYS A 32 10.84 5.36 -7.30
N ARG A 33 10.47 5.33 -8.59
CA ARG A 33 9.91 4.13 -9.24
C ARG A 33 10.87 2.96 -9.18
N HIS A 34 12.16 3.20 -9.46
CA HIS A 34 13.17 2.16 -9.36
C HIS A 34 13.27 1.59 -7.94
N THR A 35 13.35 2.45 -6.92
CA THR A 35 13.42 2.03 -5.52
C THR A 35 12.18 1.22 -5.12
N LEU A 36 10.98 1.71 -5.43
CA LEU A 36 9.73 1.00 -5.14
C LEU A 36 9.73 -0.38 -5.77
N LEU A 37 10.03 -0.49 -7.06
CA LEU A 37 10.05 -1.77 -7.75
C LEU A 37 11.13 -2.71 -7.19
N SER A 38 12.29 -2.19 -6.79
CA SER A 38 13.41 -3.01 -6.29
C SER A 38 13.12 -3.73 -4.97
N VAL A 39 12.21 -3.21 -4.14
CA VAL A 39 11.86 -3.79 -2.83
C VAL A 39 10.66 -4.73 -2.89
N LEU A 40 10.00 -4.82 -4.05
CA LEU A 40 8.84 -5.70 -4.23
C LEU A 40 9.28 -7.15 -4.46
N SER A 41 8.46 -8.09 -3.99
CA SER A 41 8.59 -9.50 -4.36
C SER A 41 8.30 -9.68 -5.86
N THR A 42 8.80 -10.77 -6.46
CA THR A 42 8.64 -11.06 -7.90
C THR A 42 7.19 -10.94 -8.35
N ASN A 43 6.24 -11.52 -7.60
CA ASN A 43 4.81 -11.48 -7.94
C ASN A 43 4.24 -10.04 -7.95
N LEU A 44 4.73 -9.16 -7.08
CA LEU A 44 4.30 -7.76 -7.05
C LEU A 44 5.03 -6.96 -8.12
N PHE A 45 6.31 -7.20 -8.32
CA PHE A 45 7.10 -6.56 -9.36
C PHE A 45 6.43 -6.71 -10.73
N ASP A 46 6.00 -7.92 -11.09
CA ASP A 46 5.35 -8.20 -12.39
C ASP A 46 4.07 -7.38 -12.61
N VAL A 47 3.34 -7.08 -11.54
CA VAL A 47 2.13 -6.24 -11.60
C VAL A 47 2.50 -4.76 -11.72
N TYR A 48 3.42 -4.30 -10.86
CA TYR A 48 3.70 -2.88 -10.69
C TYR A 48 4.75 -2.33 -11.68
N CYS A 49 5.52 -3.17 -12.38
CA CYS A 49 6.53 -2.72 -13.34
C CYS A 49 5.93 -1.96 -14.54
N SER A 50 4.65 -2.19 -14.84
CA SER A 50 3.89 -1.53 -15.91
C SER A 50 3.49 -0.09 -15.59
N TYR A 51 3.54 0.32 -14.32
CA TYR A 51 3.11 1.63 -13.86
C TYR A 51 4.13 2.70 -14.26
N LYS A 52 3.65 3.86 -14.69
CA LYS A 52 4.52 4.95 -15.21
C LYS A 52 4.95 5.90 -14.10
N GLU A 53 4.10 6.08 -13.10
CA GLU A 53 4.35 7.01 -12.00
C GLU A 53 4.53 6.25 -10.68
N SER A 54 5.59 6.61 -9.95
CA SER A 54 5.89 6.10 -8.62
C SER A 54 4.76 6.32 -7.63
N LYS A 55 4.01 7.43 -7.80
CA LYS A 55 2.81 7.74 -7.03
C LYS A 55 1.72 6.68 -7.18
N GLU A 56 1.41 6.28 -8.42
CA GLU A 56 0.40 5.25 -8.70
C GLU A 56 0.78 3.90 -8.04
N ILE A 57 2.07 3.54 -8.06
CA ILE A 57 2.58 2.33 -7.39
C ILE A 57 2.39 2.45 -5.88
N CYS A 58 2.82 3.57 -5.29
CA CYS A 58 2.73 3.81 -3.85
C CYS A 58 1.28 3.76 -3.36
N ASP A 59 0.38 4.51 -4.00
CA ASP A 59 -1.03 4.60 -3.62
C ASP A 59 -1.73 3.23 -3.73
N SER A 60 -1.43 2.47 -4.79
CA SER A 60 -1.98 1.12 -4.99
C SER A 60 -1.45 0.13 -3.95
N LEU A 61 -0.16 0.20 -3.58
CA LEU A 61 0.40 -0.62 -2.51
C LEU A 61 -0.21 -0.29 -1.14
N ILE A 62 -0.36 1.01 -0.82
CA ILE A 62 -1.02 1.46 0.40
C ILE A 62 -2.44 0.90 0.47
N LEU A 63 -3.21 1.00 -0.61
CA LEU A 63 -4.57 0.47 -0.67
C LEU A 63 -4.57 -1.06 -0.47
N LYS A 64 -3.73 -1.79 -1.20
CA LYS A 64 -3.63 -3.26 -1.12
C LYS A 64 -3.37 -3.73 0.32
N TYR A 65 -2.34 -3.18 0.96
CA TYR A 65 -1.96 -3.61 2.31
C TYR A 65 -2.93 -3.12 3.39
N THR A 66 -3.58 -1.97 3.19
CA THR A 66 -4.65 -1.51 4.07
C THR A 66 -5.83 -2.48 4.05
N VAL A 67 -6.29 -2.88 2.87
CA VAL A 67 -7.39 -3.85 2.72
C VAL A 67 -7.02 -5.21 3.30
N GLU A 68 -5.84 -5.74 2.98
CA GLU A 68 -5.36 -7.01 3.52
C GLU A 68 -5.29 -6.99 5.06
N ASN A 69 -4.80 -5.90 5.64
CA ASN A 69 -4.75 -5.75 7.10
C ASN A 69 -6.16 -5.74 7.71
N VAL A 70 -7.09 -4.95 7.16
CA VAL A 70 -8.48 -4.89 7.63
C VAL A 70 -9.15 -6.27 7.56
N VAL A 71 -8.94 -7.03 6.48
CA VAL A 71 -9.48 -8.39 6.33
C VAL A 71 -8.90 -9.33 7.39
N LYS A 72 -7.58 -9.31 7.60
CA LYS A 72 -6.93 -10.12 8.65
C LYS A 72 -7.45 -9.80 10.03
N GLN A 73 -7.60 -8.52 10.35
CA GLN A 73 -8.15 -8.07 11.64
C GLN A 73 -9.58 -8.57 11.86
N ARG A 74 -10.44 -8.44 10.84
CA ARG A 74 -11.83 -8.95 10.91
C ARG A 74 -11.87 -10.46 11.12
N PHE A 75 -11.01 -11.20 10.43
CA PHE A 75 -10.91 -12.64 10.59
C PHE A 75 -10.51 -13.05 12.02
N ILE A 76 -9.50 -12.39 12.59
CA ILE A 76 -9.06 -12.63 13.98
C ILE A 76 -10.19 -12.32 14.97
N ILE A 77 -10.83 -11.16 14.82
CA ILE A 77 -11.95 -10.76 15.69
C ILE A 77 -13.09 -11.78 15.60
N ALA A 78 -13.48 -12.20 14.40
CA ALA A 78 -14.51 -13.22 14.22
C ALA A 78 -14.14 -14.53 14.92
N LYS A 79 -12.87 -14.97 14.81
CA LYS A 79 -12.41 -16.18 15.49
C LYS A 79 -12.47 -16.04 17.01
N LEU A 80 -12.06 -14.91 17.56
CA LEU A 80 -12.12 -14.64 19.00
C LEU A 80 -13.57 -14.63 19.51
N LEU A 81 -14.48 -13.96 18.80
CA LEU A 81 -15.91 -13.92 19.16
C LEU A 81 -16.53 -15.32 19.13
N SER A 82 -16.20 -16.14 18.13
CA SER A 82 -16.66 -17.54 18.06
C SER A 82 -16.14 -18.37 19.24
N LEU A 83 -14.86 -18.20 19.61
CA LEU A 83 -14.28 -18.90 20.76
C LEU A 83 -14.94 -18.50 22.08
N ASP A 84 -15.25 -17.22 22.27
CA ASP A 84 -15.97 -16.74 23.45
C ASP A 84 -17.40 -17.26 23.50
N HIS A 85 -18.07 -17.33 22.34
CA HIS A 85 -19.40 -17.93 22.25
C HIS A 85 -19.39 -19.42 22.62
N GLU A 86 -18.42 -20.18 22.14
CA GLU A 86 -18.23 -21.60 22.51
C GLU A 86 -17.89 -21.76 23.99
N ARG A 87 -17.08 -20.88 24.59
CA ARG A 87 -16.79 -20.89 26.03
C ARG A 87 -18.05 -20.67 26.87
N ARG A 88 -18.91 -19.73 26.46
CA ARG A 88 -20.20 -19.49 27.15
C ARG A 88 -21.13 -20.70 27.06
N LYS A 89 -21.19 -21.37 25.90
CA LYS A 89 -21.95 -22.62 25.74
C LYS A 89 -21.45 -23.70 26.69
N ARG A 90 -20.14 -23.95 26.73
CA ARG A 90 -19.54 -24.92 27.66
C ARG A 90 -19.82 -24.61 29.13
N HIS A 91 -19.93 -23.33 29.51
CA HIS A 91 -20.31 -22.95 30.87
C HIS A 91 -21.80 -23.15 31.17
N GLN A 92 -22.67 -23.02 30.17
CA GLN A 92 -24.10 -23.32 30.34
C GLN A 92 -24.31 -24.84 30.46
N ASP A 93 -23.65 -25.61 29.60
CA ASP A 93 -23.75 -27.07 29.60
C ASP A 93 -23.16 -27.70 30.86
N ALA A 94 -22.16 -27.06 31.49
CA ALA A 94 -21.56 -27.53 32.75
C ALA A 94 -22.40 -27.21 34.01
N ASN A 95 -23.40 -26.32 33.90
CA ASN A 95 -24.29 -25.94 35.00
C ASN A 95 -25.64 -26.68 34.96
N GLN A 96 -25.80 -27.63 34.03
CA GLN A 96 -26.97 -28.49 33.88
C GLN A 96 -26.60 -29.94 34.26
#